data_AF-A0A6C7WK14-F1
#
_entry.id   AF-A0A6C7WK14-F1
#
_cell.length_a   1.000
_cell.length_b   1.000
_cell.length_c   1.000
_cell.angle_alpha   90.00
_cell.angle_beta   90.00
_cell.angle_gamma   90.00
#
_symmetry.space_group_name_H-M   'P 1'
#
loop_
_entity.id
_entity.type
_entity.pdbx_description
1 polymer ?
#
loop_
_entity_poly.entity_id
_entity_poly.type
_entity_poly.pdbx_seq_one_letter_code
_entity_poly.pdbx_strand_id
1 'polypeptide(L)'
;KPIKSHILFYSHFKNAYTRFSLDEENLKQNLKEGFYRSTKDEIVLVEFWRFNAFFKNKWKNFEDFLKRPLSVQAEIKWRNKLFGTYNLSPIIILENILPSRYEVIAKSEIYHDNQEVLVKI
;
A
#
# COMPACT_ATOMS: atom_id res chain seq x y z
N LYS A 1 11.18 -10.00 -12.47
CA LYS A 1 10.02 -10.91 -12.35
C LYS A 1 8.97 -10.21 -11.50
N PRO A 2 7.67 -10.34 -11.81
CA PRO A 2 6.63 -9.80 -10.94
C PRO A 2 6.70 -10.50 -9.58
N ILE A 3 6.55 -9.72 -8.51
CA ILE A 3 6.51 -10.22 -7.14
C ILE A 3 5.08 -10.17 -6.62
N LYS A 4 4.73 -11.09 -5.73
CA LYS A 4 3.42 -11.09 -5.08
C LYS A 4 3.31 -9.84 -4.20
N SER A 5 2.17 -9.17 -4.28
CA SER A 5 1.91 -7.95 -3.54
C SER A 5 0.41 -7.78 -3.34
N HIS A 6 0.04 -6.99 -2.33
CA HIS A 6 -1.32 -6.51 -2.15
C HIS A 6 -1.30 -4.99 -2.08
N ILE A 7 -2.06 -4.33 -2.95
CA ILE A 7 -2.17 -2.87 -2.96
C ILE A 7 -3.43 -2.51 -2.20
N LEU A 8 -3.32 -1.69 -1.16
CA LEU A 8 -4.49 -1.30 -0.38
C LEU A 8 -5.43 -0.40 -1.19
N PHE A 9 -6.73 -0.50 -0.88
CA PHE A 9 -7.72 0.42 -1.44
C PHE A 9 -7.36 1.89 -1.17
N TYR A 10 -7.79 2.76 -2.09
CA TYR A 10 -7.45 4.19 -2.14
C TYR A 10 -5.96 4.51 -2.34
N SER A 11 -5.18 3.56 -2.85
CA SER A 11 -3.82 3.84 -3.33
C SER A 11 -3.90 4.52 -4.70
N HIS A 12 -3.45 5.77 -4.78
CA HIS A 12 -3.39 6.54 -6.02
C HIS A 12 -1.94 6.70 -6.49
N PHE A 13 -1.66 6.18 -7.68
CA PHE A 13 -0.36 6.26 -8.33
C PHE A 13 -0.31 7.52 -9.22
N LYS A 14 0.55 8.47 -8.83
CA LYS A 14 0.77 9.71 -9.59
C LYS A 14 1.24 9.44 -11.01
N ASN A 15 2.13 8.47 -11.19
CA ASN A 15 2.68 8.08 -12.48
C ASN A 15 2.27 6.64 -12.80
N ALA A 16 2.03 6.37 -14.08
CA ALA A 16 1.73 5.02 -14.55
C ALA A 16 2.93 4.06 -14.38
N TYR A 17 4.14 4.61 -14.29
CA TYR A 17 5.40 3.90 -14.10
C TYR A 17 6.28 4.61 -13.08
N THR A 18 6.67 3.89 -12.04
CA THR A 18 7.62 4.35 -11.02
C THR A 18 8.74 3.33 -10.87
N ARG A 19 9.97 3.81 -10.80
CA ARG A 19 11.14 2.96 -10.57
C ARG A 19 12.09 3.58 -9.56
N PHE A 20 12.55 2.77 -8.63
CA PHE A 20 13.55 3.16 -7.63
C PHE A 20 14.41 1.96 -7.22
N SER A 21 15.62 2.22 -6.72
CA SER A 21 16.53 1.18 -6.24
C SER A 21 16.72 1.33 -4.74
N LEU A 22 16.67 0.21 -4.03
CA LEU A 22 16.99 0.11 -2.61
C LEU A 22 18.28 -0.67 -2.49
N ASP A 23 19.35 -0.01 -2.06
CA ASP A 23 20.56 -0.71 -1.63
C ASP A 23 20.42 -1.15 -0.15
N GLU A 24 21.36 -1.97 0.31
CA GLU A 24 21.34 -2.48 1.68
C GLU A 24 21.40 -1.38 2.74
N GLU A 25 22.20 -0.33 2.50
CA GLU A 25 22.42 0.73 3.46
C GLU A 25 21.17 1.61 3.59
N ASN A 26 20.59 2.01 2.45
CA ASN A 26 19.33 2.73 2.38
C ASN A 26 18.21 1.95 3.06
N LEU A 27 18.12 0.65 2.81
CA LEU A 27 17.10 -0.20 3.43
C LEU A 27 17.28 -0.27 4.95
N LYS A 28 18.51 -0.52 5.44
CA LYS A 28 18.81 -0.55 6.89
C LYS A 28 18.48 0.77 7.58
N GLN A 29 18.73 1.89 6.92
CA GLN A 29 18.49 3.22 7.49
C GLN A 29 17.00 3.59 7.48
N ASN A 30 16.26 3.26 6.41
CA ASN A 30 14.91 3.79 6.17
C ASN A 30 13.77 2.78 6.42
N LEU A 31 14.04 1.48 6.51
CA LEU A 31 13.05 0.49 6.94
C LEU A 31 12.88 0.61 8.45
N LYS A 32 11.76 1.20 8.88
CA LYS A 32 11.43 1.38 10.30
C LYS A 32 10.19 0.59 10.64
N GLU A 33 10.33 -0.34 11.58
CA GLU A 33 9.24 -1.20 12.06
C GLU A 33 8.43 -1.88 10.93
N GLY A 34 9.10 -2.30 9.85
CA GLY A 34 8.44 -2.94 8.70
C GLY A 34 7.77 -1.96 7.72
N PHE A 35 8.03 -0.65 7.83
CA PHE A 35 7.60 0.36 6.87
C PHE A 35 8.80 0.96 6.16
N TYR A 36 8.71 1.07 4.83
CA TYR A 36 9.62 1.85 4.01
C TYR A 36 8.82 2.91 3.25
N ARG A 37 9.23 4.17 3.38
CA ARG A 37 8.61 5.30 2.68
C ARG A 37 9.54 5.76 1.57
N SER A 38 9.13 5.52 0.32
CA SER A 38 9.88 5.96 -0.85
C SER A 38 9.75 7.47 -1.04
N THR A 39 10.85 8.11 -1.39
CA THR A 39 10.84 9.50 -1.89
C THR A 39 10.31 9.59 -3.34
N LYS A 40 10.18 8.45 -4.03
CA LYS A 40 9.59 8.36 -5.36
C LYS A 40 8.10 8.04 -5.26
N ASP A 41 7.28 8.96 -5.76
CA ASP A 41 5.82 8.87 -5.84
C ASP A 41 5.12 8.53 -4.52
N GLU A 42 5.76 8.89 -3.40
CA GLU A 42 5.24 8.72 -2.04
C GLU A 42 4.80 7.28 -1.73
N ILE A 43 5.38 6.30 -2.43
CA ILE A 43 5.04 4.90 -2.27
C ILE A 43 5.45 4.44 -0.87
N VAL A 44 4.53 3.81 -0.17
CA VAL A 44 4.79 3.16 1.11
C VAL A 44 4.80 1.65 0.89
N LEU A 45 5.95 1.03 1.15
CA LEU A 45 6.05 -0.43 1.23
C LEU A 45 5.86 -0.84 2.69
N VAL A 46 5.10 -1.90 2.91
CA VAL A 46 4.84 -2.46 4.25
C VAL A 46 5.13 -3.95 4.23
N GLU A 47 5.94 -4.41 5.17
CA GLU A 47 6.19 -5.84 5.33
C GLU A 47 4.96 -6.55 5.92
N PHE A 48 4.68 -7.73 5.39
CA PHE A 48 3.51 -8.50 5.76
C PHE A 48 3.48 -8.83 7.25
N TRP A 49 4.62 -9.18 7.85
CA TRP A 49 4.68 -9.47 9.29
C TRP A 49 4.17 -8.28 10.11
N ARG A 50 4.53 -7.05 9.73
CA ARG A 50 4.10 -5.84 10.42
C ARG A 50 2.62 -5.59 10.19
N PHE A 51 2.16 -5.72 8.95
CA PHE A 51 0.75 -5.57 8.62
C PHE A 51 -0.11 -6.54 9.44
N ASN A 52 0.27 -7.83 9.44
CA ASN A 52 -0.46 -8.90 10.13
C ASN A 52 -0.48 -8.70 11.67
N ALA A 53 0.58 -8.12 12.24
CA ALA A 53 0.63 -7.79 13.67
C ALA A 53 -0.50 -6.84 14.11
N PHE A 54 -0.94 -5.90 13.26
CA PHE A 54 -2.09 -5.03 13.56
C PHE A 54 -3.42 -5.80 13.67
N PHE A 55 -3.48 -7.01 13.12
CA PHE A 55 -4.66 -7.86 13.09
C PHE A 55 -4.48 -9.12 13.94
N LYS A 56 -3.59 -9.05 14.94
CA LYS A 56 -3.31 -10.16 15.88
C LYS A 56 -2.90 -11.45 15.15
N ASN A 57 -2.10 -11.32 14.10
CA ASN A 57 -1.61 -12.43 13.28
C ASN A 57 -2.75 -13.29 12.69
N LYS A 58 -3.78 -12.62 12.16
CA LYS A 58 -4.96 -13.23 11.54
C LYS A 58 -4.60 -14.25 10.45
N TRP A 59 -3.58 -13.97 9.66
CA TRP A 59 -3.17 -14.83 8.55
C TRP A 59 -1.94 -15.67 8.90
N LYS A 60 -1.89 -16.91 8.39
CA LYS A 60 -0.77 -17.83 8.67
C LYS A 60 0.51 -17.45 7.92
N ASN A 61 0.36 -17.02 6.68
CA ASN A 61 1.45 -16.64 5.78
C ASN A 61 0.93 -15.67 4.72
N PHE A 62 1.84 -15.16 3.87
CA PHE A 62 1.48 -14.17 2.86
C PHE A 62 0.49 -14.71 1.82
N GLU A 63 0.59 -15.98 1.43
CA GLU A 63 -0.37 -16.61 0.51
C GLU A 63 -1.79 -16.66 1.07
N ASP A 64 -1.93 -16.96 2.36
CA ASP A 64 -3.22 -16.97 3.05
C ASP A 64 -3.86 -15.57 3.07
N PHE A 65 -3.04 -14.54 3.26
CA PHE A 65 -3.46 -13.15 3.18
C PHE A 65 -3.94 -12.77 1.77
N LEU A 66 -3.18 -13.10 0.73
CA LEU A 66 -3.57 -12.78 -0.66
C LEU A 66 -4.86 -13.48 -1.08
N LYS A 67 -5.12 -14.70 -0.59
CA LYS A 67 -6.37 -15.42 -0.85
C LYS A 67 -7.57 -14.83 -0.12
N ARG A 68 -7.33 -14.25 1.06
CA ARG A 68 -8.38 -13.79 1.99
C ARG A 68 -7.99 -12.44 2.61
N PRO A 69 -7.86 -11.36 1.82
CA PRO A 69 -7.44 -10.06 2.34
C PRO A 69 -8.51 -9.48 3.27
N LEU A 70 -8.26 -8.27 3.77
CA LEU A 70 -9.28 -7.54 4.51
C LEU A 70 -10.45 -7.19 3.60
N SER A 71 -11.62 -6.96 4.21
CA SER A 71 -12.68 -6.25 3.49
C SER A 71 -12.24 -4.83 3.19
N VAL A 72 -12.76 -4.26 2.11
CA VAL A 72 -12.49 -2.88 1.68
C VAL A 72 -12.64 -1.89 2.84
N GLN A 73 -13.73 -1.99 3.60
CA GLN A 73 -13.99 -1.14 4.76
C GLN A 73 -12.93 -1.27 5.87
N ALA A 74 -12.44 -2.48 6.12
CA ALA A 74 -11.40 -2.71 7.12
C ALA A 74 -10.04 -2.17 6.66
N GLU A 75 -9.72 -2.26 5.36
CA GLU A 75 -8.52 -1.61 4.79
C GLU A 75 -8.57 -0.10 4.93
N ILE A 76 -9.70 0.52 4.55
CA ILE A 76 -9.90 1.97 4.68
C ILE A 76 -9.74 2.40 6.15
N LYS A 77 -10.33 1.65 7.08
CA LYS A 77 -10.24 1.96 8.52
C LYS A 77 -8.80 1.87 9.01
N TRP A 78 -8.06 0.84 8.60
CA TRP A 78 -6.65 0.68 8.96
C TRP A 78 -5.77 1.78 8.34
N ARG A 79 -6.00 2.09 7.06
CA ARG A 79 -5.34 3.16 6.32
C ARG A 79 -5.52 4.50 7.03
N ASN A 80 -6.76 4.89 7.31
CA ASN A 80 -7.06 6.16 7.97
C ASN A 80 -6.43 6.23 9.37
N LYS A 81 -6.41 5.12 10.11
CA LYS A 81 -5.81 5.07 11.46
C LYS A 81 -4.29 5.30 11.43
N LEU A 82 -3.58 4.81 10.43
CA LEU A 82 -2.10 4.88 10.39
C LEU A 82 -1.55 6.03 9.55
N PHE A 83 -2.24 6.41 8.48
CA PHE A 83 -1.76 7.37 7.49
C PHE A 83 -2.53 8.69 7.52
N GLY A 84 -3.60 8.76 8.30
CA GLY A 84 -4.49 9.91 8.37
C GLY A 84 -5.60 9.87 7.31
N THR A 85 -6.63 10.68 7.55
CA THR A 85 -7.74 10.89 6.61
C THR A 85 -7.21 11.49 5.30
N TYR A 86 -7.77 11.07 4.16
CA TYR A 86 -7.41 11.57 2.82
C TYR A 86 -5.98 11.26 2.35
N ASN A 87 -5.20 10.45 3.08
CA ASN A 87 -3.94 9.96 2.52
C ASN A 87 -4.26 9.09 1.30
N LEU A 88 -3.73 9.46 0.13
CA LEU A 88 -3.87 8.71 -1.13
C LEU A 88 -2.56 8.04 -1.58
N SER A 89 -1.50 8.09 -0.77
CA SER A 89 -0.22 7.47 -1.07
C SER A 89 -0.39 6.00 -1.44
N PRO A 90 0.31 5.47 -2.45
CA PRO A 90 0.27 4.05 -2.74
C PRO A 90 0.81 3.24 -1.57
N ILE A 91 -0.01 2.35 -1.00
CA ILE A 91 0.42 1.45 0.08
C ILE A 91 0.44 0.02 -0.48
N ILE A 92 1.63 -0.55 -0.52
CA ILE A 92 1.89 -1.87 -1.10
C ILE A 92 2.41 -2.79 0.00
N ILE A 93 1.66 -3.85 0.29
CA ILE A 93 2.07 -4.91 1.21
C ILE A 93 2.90 -5.93 0.44
N LEU A 94 4.10 -6.23 0.96
CA LEU A 94 5.04 -7.22 0.43
C LEU A 94 5.35 -8.25 1.50
N GLU A 95 5.70 -9.47 1.10
CA GLU A 95 6.13 -10.50 2.05
C GLU A 95 7.35 -10.03 2.86
N ASN A 96 8.39 -9.60 2.14
CA ASN A 96 9.59 -8.96 2.69
C ASN A 96 10.03 -7.82 1.76
N ILE A 97 10.63 -6.76 2.31
CA ILE A 97 11.27 -5.71 1.51
C ILE A 97 12.76 -6.06 1.39
N LEU A 98 13.27 -6.18 0.16
CA LEU A 98 14.62 -6.65 -0.14
C LEU A 98 15.43 -5.55 -0.81
N PRO A 99 16.76 -5.51 -0.61
CA PRO A 99 17.64 -4.57 -1.31
C PRO A 99 17.68 -4.93 -2.80
N SER A 100 16.84 -4.25 -3.58
CA SER A 100 16.70 -4.50 -5.01
C SER A 100 16.14 -3.28 -5.74
N ARG A 101 16.00 -3.41 -7.05
CA ARG A 101 15.32 -2.43 -7.89
C ARG A 101 13.83 -2.78 -7.98
N TYR A 102 13.00 -1.83 -7.57
CA TYR A 102 11.55 -1.91 -7.64
C TYR A 102 11.04 -1.17 -8.88
N GLU A 103 10.13 -1.82 -9.60
CA GLU A 103 9.39 -1.24 -10.71
C GLU A 103 7.90 -1.44 -10.45
N VAL A 104 7.15 -0.35 -10.43
CA VAL A 104 5.72 -0.33 -10.21
C VAL A 104 5.06 0.20 -11.47
N ILE A 105 4.21 -0.62 -12.07
CA ILE A 105 3.41 -0.26 -13.25
C ILE A 105 1.95 -0.36 -12.83
N ALA A 106 1.30 0.78 -12.61
CA ALA A 106 -0.08 0.83 -12.16
C ALA A 106 -0.73 2.12 -12.68
N LYS A 107 -1.94 2.01 -13.24
CA LYS A 107 -2.76 3.18 -13.59
C LYS A 107 -3.86 3.31 -12.54
N SER A 108 -4.05 4.52 -12.02
CA SER A 108 -5.17 4.85 -11.14
C SER A 108 -5.81 6.14 -11.62
N GLU A 109 -7.13 6.20 -11.53
CA GLU A 109 -7.90 7.41 -11.80
C GLU A 109 -8.59 7.85 -10.51
N ILE A 110 -8.60 9.15 -10.25
CA ILE A 110 -9.42 9.74 -9.20
C ILE A 110 -10.70 10.21 -9.88
N TYR A 111 -11.81 9.58 -9.54
CA TYR A 111 -13.13 10.08 -9.91
C TYR A 111 -13.54 11.12 -8.86
N HIS A 112 -13.88 12.32 -9.32
CA HIS A 112 -14.52 13.30 -8.46
C HIS A 112 -15.92 12.80 -8.10
N ASP A 113 -16.24 12.82 -6.80
CA ASP A 113 -17.59 12.51 -6.34
C ASP A 113 -18.54 13.62 -6.78
N ASN A 114 -19.24 13.39 -7.90
CA ASN A 114 -20.35 14.24 -8.30
C ASN A 114 -21.58 13.78 -7.50
N GLN A 115 -21.82 14.39 -6.34
CA GLN A 115 -23.12 14.26 -5.68
C GLN A 115 -24.18 14.99 -6.50
N GLU A 116 -24.89 14.28 -7.38
CA GLU A 116 -26.12 14.78 -7.97
C GLU A 116 -27.24 14.74 -6.93
N VAL A 117 -27.55 15.91 -6.35
CA VAL A 117 -28.74 16.08 -5.52
C VAL A 117 -29.94 16.22 -6.45
N LEU A 118 -30.78 15.18 -6.53
CA LEU A 118 -32.08 15.27 -7.21
C LEU A 118 -33.00 16.21 -6.43
N VAL A 119 -33.11 17.46 -6.87
CA VAL A 119 -34.10 18.40 -6.33
C VAL A 119 -35.43 18.16 -7.07
N LYS A 120 -36.49 17.76 -6.36
CA LYS A 120 -37.85 17.76 -6.91
C LYS A 120 -38.28 19.21 -7.17
N ILE A 121 -38.62 19.51 -8.42
CA ILE A 121 -39.32 20.74 -8.83
C ILE A 121 -40.81 20.55 -8.58
#